data_AF-A0A517XLS5-F1
#
_entry.id   AF-A0A517XLS5-F1
#
_cell.length_a   1.000
_cell.length_b   1.000
_cell.length_c   1.000
_cell.angle_alpha   90.00
_cell.angle_beta   90.00
_cell.angle_gamma   90.00
#
_symmetry.space_group_name_H-M   'P 1'
#
loop_
_entity.id
_entity.type
_entity.pdbx_description
1 polymer ?
#
loop_
_entity_poly.entity_id
_entity_poly.type
_entity_poly.pdbx_seq_one_letter_code
_entity_poly.pdbx_strand_id
1 'polypeptide(L)'
;MTSADWAASTDPQEMLSFLRERGPLSERKLTLLSAACCRRAWDRLVDPRSRQAVVVVERVADGDAGRDDLWAAREGAILAEVHLMNDHSVPSAVRLDRWLAARAVSFLCAALSQNPPAEDHLANAFGAVAGWTAYPRSGAEDEVAAGFAAVAALLRDIFGDPFAPITCLPE
;
A
#
# COMPACT_ATOMS: atom_id res chain seq x y z
N MET A 1 -6.98 -1.88 21.61
CA MET A 1 -7.90 -2.88 21.00
C MET A 1 -7.87 -4.18 21.81
N THR A 2 -9.00 -4.89 21.90
CA THR A 2 -9.10 -6.30 22.33
C THR A 2 -9.12 -7.26 21.14
N SER A 3 -9.08 -8.58 21.37
CA SER A 3 -9.20 -9.59 20.30
C SER A 3 -10.53 -9.46 19.53
N ALA A 4 -11.63 -9.20 20.24
CA ALA A 4 -12.94 -8.95 19.61
C ALA A 4 -12.92 -7.65 18.79
N ASP A 5 -12.32 -6.57 19.31
CA ASP A 5 -12.20 -5.31 18.57
C ASP A 5 -11.35 -5.48 17.31
N TRP A 6 -10.26 -6.27 17.36
CA TRP A 6 -9.41 -6.57 16.21
C TRP A 6 -10.13 -7.37 15.12
N ALA A 7 -10.93 -8.36 15.51
CA ALA A 7 -11.72 -9.14 14.57
C ALA A 7 -12.83 -8.31 13.90
N ALA A 8 -13.42 -7.35 14.63
CA ALA A 8 -14.53 -6.53 14.13
C ALA A 8 -14.10 -5.21 13.47
N SER A 9 -12.89 -4.72 13.73
CA SER A 9 -12.46 -3.40 13.23
C SER A 9 -12.41 -3.36 11.71
N THR A 10 -12.85 -2.22 11.19
CA THR A 10 -12.77 -1.84 9.78
C THR A 10 -11.92 -0.58 9.59
N ASP A 11 -11.28 -0.07 10.64
CA ASP A 11 -10.39 1.09 10.56
C ASP A 11 -8.92 0.61 10.49
N PRO A 12 -8.31 0.63 9.30
CA PRO A 12 -6.94 0.19 9.14
C PRO A 12 -5.91 1.11 9.84
N GLN A 13 -6.24 2.39 10.08
CA GLN A 13 -5.33 3.31 10.78
C GLN A 13 -5.29 2.98 12.28
N GLU A 14 -6.45 2.71 12.89
CA GLU A 14 -6.53 2.24 14.28
C GLU A 14 -5.77 0.92 14.46
N MET A 15 -6.02 -0.05 13.58
CA MET A 15 -5.36 -1.35 13.59
C MET A 15 -3.84 -1.24 13.44
N LEU A 16 -3.35 -0.40 12.51
CA LEU A 16 -1.92 -0.20 12.33
C LEU A 16 -1.29 0.51 13.53
N SER A 17 -1.98 1.51 14.10
CA SER A 17 -1.51 2.23 15.30
C SER A 17 -1.37 1.27 16.48
N PHE A 18 -2.37 0.41 16.69
CA PHE A 18 -2.32 -0.63 17.71
C PHE A 18 -1.15 -1.62 17.50
N LEU A 19 -0.87 -2.03 16.26
CA LEU A 19 0.27 -2.90 15.97
C LEU A 19 1.60 -2.21 16.31
N ARG A 20 1.76 -0.91 15.99
CA ARG A 20 2.98 -0.12 16.28
C ARG A 20 3.20 0.09 17.77
N GLU A 21 2.14 0.27 18.54
CA GLU A 21 2.21 0.38 20.01
C GLU A 21 2.80 -0.89 20.68
N ARG A 22 2.67 -2.05 20.02
CA ARG A 22 3.17 -3.33 20.54
C ARG A 22 4.62 -3.63 20.18
N GLY A 23 5.21 -2.85 19.28
CA GLY A 23 6.59 -3.00 18.86
C GLY A 23 6.81 -2.67 17.38
N PRO A 24 8.07 -2.71 16.94
CA PRO A 24 8.43 -2.39 15.56
C PRO A 24 7.80 -3.38 14.59
N LEU A 25 7.24 -2.85 13.50
CA LEU A 25 6.67 -3.69 12.45
C LEU A 25 7.74 -4.19 11.49
N SER A 26 7.59 -5.44 11.05
CA SER A 26 8.47 -6.02 10.04
C SER A 26 8.35 -5.23 8.73
N GLU A 27 9.48 -4.75 8.22
CA GLU A 27 9.61 -4.09 6.91
C GLU A 27 8.95 -4.94 5.80
N ARG A 28 9.19 -6.25 5.81
CA ARG A 28 8.58 -7.20 4.87
C ARG A 28 7.05 -7.16 4.94
N LYS A 29 6.46 -7.23 6.14
CA LYS A 29 4.99 -7.22 6.29
C LYS A 29 4.37 -5.88 5.85
N LEU A 30 5.01 -4.75 6.16
CA LEU A 30 4.57 -3.44 5.69
C LEU A 30 4.66 -3.30 4.17
N THR A 31 5.72 -3.86 3.57
CA THR A 31 5.91 -3.90 2.12
C THR A 31 4.82 -4.73 1.45
N LEU A 32 4.54 -5.94 1.96
CA LEU A 32 3.46 -6.79 1.46
C LEU A 32 2.09 -6.11 1.57
N LEU A 33 1.81 -5.47 2.71
CA LEU A 33 0.54 -4.77 2.91
C LEU A 33 0.36 -3.65 1.88
N SER A 34 1.42 -2.85 1.67
CA SER A 34 1.39 -1.75 0.70
C SER A 34 1.24 -2.28 -0.74
N ALA A 35 1.96 -3.35 -1.09
CA ALA A 35 1.85 -4.01 -2.38
C ALA A 35 0.45 -4.59 -2.62
N ALA A 36 -0.15 -5.23 -1.62
CA ALA A 36 -1.49 -5.79 -1.70
C ALA A 36 -2.55 -4.70 -1.91
N CYS A 37 -2.41 -3.54 -1.25
CA CYS A 37 -3.27 -2.39 -1.51
C CYS A 37 -3.13 -1.91 -2.96
N CYS A 38 -1.91 -1.76 -3.48
CA CYS A 38 -1.68 -1.42 -4.89
C CYS A 38 -2.28 -2.45 -5.85
N ARG A 39 -2.14 -3.75 -5.54
CA ARG A 39 -2.70 -4.86 -6.32
C ARG A 39 -4.23 -4.82 -6.34
N ARG A 40 -4.89 -4.49 -5.24
CA ARG A 40 -6.35 -4.35 -5.18
C ARG A 40 -6.87 -3.28 -6.15
N ALA A 41 -6.06 -2.28 -6.44
CA ALA A 41 -6.41 -1.19 -7.33
C ALA A 41 -5.76 -1.30 -8.72
N TRP A 42 -5.43 -2.52 -9.15
CA TRP A 42 -4.81 -2.82 -10.45
C TRP A 42 -5.52 -2.21 -11.66
N ASP A 43 -6.86 -2.14 -11.61
CA ASP A 43 -7.68 -1.56 -12.68
C ASP A 43 -7.55 -0.03 -12.78
N ARG A 44 -7.08 0.63 -11.71
CA ARG A 44 -6.78 2.06 -11.71
C ARG A 44 -5.35 2.35 -12.18
N LEU A 45 -4.44 1.37 -12.06
CA LEU A 45 -3.08 1.42 -12.58
C LEU A 45 -3.09 1.14 -14.08
N VAL A 46 -3.50 2.12 -14.89
CA VAL A 46 -3.68 1.93 -16.35
C VAL A 46 -2.37 1.93 -17.13
N ASP A 47 -1.32 2.56 -16.59
CA ASP A 47 -0.02 2.60 -17.24
C ASP A 47 0.80 1.34 -16.87
N PRO A 48 1.34 0.61 -17.86
CA PRO A 48 2.15 -0.58 -17.61
C PRO A 48 3.36 -0.33 -16.69
N ARG A 49 3.92 0.88 -16.70
CA ARG A 49 5.09 1.24 -15.86
C ARG A 49 4.72 1.27 -14.38
N SER A 50 3.52 1.76 -14.05
CA SER A 50 3.01 1.72 -12.66
C SER A 50 2.75 0.29 -12.20
N ARG A 51 2.22 -0.58 -13.07
CA ARG A 51 2.04 -2.01 -12.78
C ARG A 51 3.37 -2.73 -12.56
N GLN A 52 4.36 -2.44 -13.40
CA GLN A 52 5.71 -2.99 -13.25
C GLN A 52 6.33 -2.58 -11.92
N ALA A 53 6.11 -1.34 -11.47
CA ALA A 53 6.59 -0.89 -10.18
C ALA A 53 5.96 -1.65 -9.00
N VAL A 54 4.66 -1.99 -9.06
CA VAL A 54 4.03 -2.87 -8.06
C VAL A 54 4.69 -4.25 -8.03
N VAL A 55 4.96 -4.85 -9.21
CA VAL A 55 5.64 -6.15 -9.29
C VAL A 55 7.05 -6.11 -8.67
N VAL A 56 7.79 -5.01 -8.86
CA VAL A 56 9.09 -4.83 -8.21
C VAL A 56 8.96 -4.73 -6.69
N VAL A 57 7.96 -3.99 -6.19
CA VAL A 57 7.71 -3.90 -4.74
C VAL A 57 7.35 -5.27 -4.15
N GLU A 58 6.54 -6.08 -4.84
CA GLU A 58 6.24 -7.46 -4.43
C GLU A 58 7.52 -8.30 -4.33
N ARG A 59 8.39 -8.23 -5.34
CA ARG A 59 9.68 -8.93 -5.34
C ARG A 59 10.62 -8.47 -4.23
N VAL A 60 10.62 -7.18 -3.88
CA VAL A 60 11.39 -6.67 -2.73
C VAL A 60 10.90 -7.31 -1.42
N ALA A 61 9.58 -7.47 -1.26
CA ALA A 61 9.04 -8.14 -0.08
C ALA A 61 9.45 -9.61 0.02
N ASP A 62 9.67 -10.27 -1.13
CA ASP A 62 10.16 -11.65 -1.21
C ASP A 62 11.70 -11.74 -1.12
N GLY A 63 12.42 -10.62 -1.24
CA GLY A 63 13.89 -10.57 -1.24
C GLY A 63 14.53 -10.79 -2.61
N ASP A 64 13.73 -10.81 -3.69
CA ASP A 64 14.12 -11.10 -5.07
C ASP A 64 14.44 -9.86 -5.91
N ALA A 65 14.40 -8.68 -5.30
CA ALA A 65 14.71 -7.39 -5.93
C ALA A 65 15.36 -6.45 -4.92
N GLY A 66 16.18 -5.52 -5.43
CA GLY A 66 16.95 -4.58 -4.62
C GLY A 66 16.61 -3.11 -4.87
N ARG A 67 17.44 -2.23 -4.31
CA ARG A 67 17.28 -0.77 -4.43
C ARG A 67 17.37 -0.27 -5.88
N ASP A 68 18.25 -0.86 -6.68
CA ASP A 68 18.40 -0.44 -8.09
C ASP A 68 17.14 -0.77 -8.91
N ASP A 69 16.50 -1.91 -8.63
CA ASP A 69 15.21 -2.27 -9.22
C ASP A 69 14.12 -1.28 -8.81
N LEU A 70 14.06 -0.90 -7.52
CA LEU A 70 13.12 0.09 -7.01
C LEU A 70 13.34 1.47 -7.63
N TRP A 71 14.59 1.88 -7.82
CA TRP A 71 14.91 3.14 -8.48
C TRP A 71 14.40 3.14 -9.93
N ALA A 72 14.73 2.10 -10.69
CA ALA A 72 14.27 1.97 -12.07
C ALA A 72 12.73 1.92 -12.17
N ALA A 73 12.08 1.18 -11.26
CA ALA A 73 10.62 1.11 -11.16
C ALA A 73 10.01 2.49 -10.84
N ARG A 74 10.59 3.23 -9.90
CA ARG A 74 10.15 4.56 -9.51
C ARG A 74 10.23 5.54 -10.68
N GLU A 75 11.34 5.54 -11.42
CA GLU A 75 11.48 6.40 -12.60
C GLU A 75 10.41 6.08 -13.65
N GLY A 76 10.14 4.79 -13.88
CA GLY A 76 9.03 4.35 -14.74
C GLY A 76 7.68 4.88 -14.26
N ALA A 77 7.39 4.79 -12.96
CA ALA A 77 6.14 5.27 -12.38
C ALA A 77 6.00 6.80 -12.44
N ILE A 78 7.09 7.56 -12.28
CA ILE A 78 7.09 9.03 -12.47
C ILE A 78 6.79 9.39 -13.93
N LEU A 79 7.36 8.66 -14.89
CA LEU A 79 7.04 8.89 -16.30
C LEU A 79 5.57 8.55 -16.63
N ALA A 80 4.96 7.62 -15.90
CA ALA A 80 3.51 7.36 -15.97
C ALA A 80 2.71 8.54 -15.41
N GLU A 81 3.10 9.10 -14.26
CA GLU A 81 2.46 10.30 -13.69
C GLU A 81 2.44 11.45 -14.70
N VAL A 82 3.59 11.74 -15.32
CA VAL A 82 3.72 12.81 -16.32
C VAL A 82 2.84 12.55 -17.53
N HIS A 83 2.80 11.31 -18.04
CA HIS A 83 1.92 10.96 -19.16
C HIS A 83 0.45 11.22 -18.81
N LEU A 84 0.00 10.72 -17.66
CA LEU A 84 -1.40 10.80 -17.23
C LEU A 84 -1.86 12.24 -17.01
N MET A 85 -0.99 13.11 -16.51
CA MET A 85 -1.30 14.52 -16.31
C MET A 85 -1.46 15.28 -17.64
N ASN A 86 -0.70 14.87 -18.66
CA ASN A 86 -0.69 15.49 -20.00
C ASN A 86 -1.72 14.87 -20.96
N ASP A 87 -2.38 13.76 -20.59
CA ASP A 87 -3.38 13.10 -21.42
C ASP A 87 -4.71 13.85 -21.39
N HIS A 88 -4.81 14.96 -22.12
CA HIS A 88 -6.03 15.78 -22.19
C HIS A 88 -7.21 15.10 -22.90
N SER A 89 -7.05 13.86 -23.41
CA SER A 89 -8.12 13.12 -24.09
C SER A 89 -9.17 12.54 -23.13
N VAL A 90 -8.82 12.39 -21.84
CA VAL A 90 -9.71 11.88 -20.79
C VAL A 90 -10.17 12.99 -19.84
N PRO A 91 -11.36 12.89 -19.21
CA PRO A 91 -11.85 13.89 -18.25
C PRO A 91 -10.89 14.12 -17.07
N SER A 92 -10.85 15.34 -16.54
CA SER A 92 -9.93 15.73 -15.45
C SER A 92 -10.06 14.87 -14.20
N ALA A 93 -11.28 14.48 -13.82
CA ALA A 93 -11.50 13.60 -12.68
C ALA A 93 -10.88 12.20 -12.89
N VAL A 94 -11.00 11.64 -14.09
CA VAL A 94 -10.42 10.34 -14.45
C VAL A 94 -8.89 10.42 -14.50
N ARG A 95 -8.34 11.53 -15.01
CA ARG A 95 -6.89 11.78 -14.97
C ARG A 95 -6.37 11.85 -13.55
N LEU A 96 -7.06 12.59 -12.68
CA LEU A 96 -6.68 12.73 -11.28
C LEU A 96 -6.67 11.39 -10.56
N ASP A 97 -7.71 10.55 -10.72
CA ASP A 97 -7.75 9.20 -10.12
C ASP A 97 -6.58 8.33 -10.57
N ARG A 98 -6.33 8.27 -11.89
CA ARG A 98 -5.20 7.50 -12.46
C ARG A 98 -3.85 8.03 -12.01
N TRP A 99 -3.69 9.35 -11.94
CA TRP A 99 -2.46 9.98 -11.49
C TRP A 99 -2.19 9.70 -10.01
N LEU A 100 -3.21 9.80 -9.15
CA LEU A 100 -3.09 9.44 -7.73
C LEU A 100 -2.68 7.97 -7.55
N ALA A 101 -3.22 7.07 -8.40
CA ALA A 101 -2.82 5.66 -8.44
C ALA A 101 -1.32 5.49 -8.71
N ALA A 102 -0.84 6.09 -9.80
CA ALA A 102 0.56 6.01 -10.19
C ALA A 102 1.47 6.63 -9.13
N ARG A 103 1.07 7.77 -8.56
CA ARG A 103 1.82 8.49 -7.54
C ARG A 103 1.96 7.70 -6.24
N ALA A 104 0.92 6.98 -5.81
CA ALA A 104 0.99 6.13 -4.64
C ALA A 104 2.08 5.05 -4.79
N VAL A 105 2.18 4.45 -5.99
CA VAL A 105 3.22 3.47 -6.31
C VAL A 105 4.62 4.11 -6.38
N SER A 106 4.76 5.28 -7.01
CA SER A 106 6.04 6.02 -7.03
C SER A 106 6.54 6.35 -5.63
N PHE A 107 5.62 6.77 -4.74
CA PHE A 107 5.95 7.09 -3.35
C PHE A 107 6.37 5.83 -2.57
N LEU A 108 5.68 4.71 -2.78
CA LEU A 108 6.06 3.43 -2.18
C LEU A 108 7.46 2.99 -2.62
N CYS A 109 7.77 3.08 -3.92
CA CYS A 109 9.12 2.77 -4.41
C CYS A 109 10.18 3.70 -3.79
N ALA A 110 9.84 4.99 -3.62
CA ALA A 110 10.73 5.96 -2.98
C ALA A 110 10.99 5.62 -1.51
N ALA A 111 9.96 5.24 -0.75
CA ALA A 111 10.06 4.88 0.66
C ALA A 111 10.97 3.65 0.85
N LEU A 112 10.82 2.63 -0.01
CA LEU A 112 11.63 1.40 0.02
C LEU A 112 13.07 1.59 -0.48
N SER A 113 13.36 2.68 -1.20
CA SER A 113 14.70 2.96 -1.71
C SER A 113 15.62 3.62 -0.66
N GLN A 114 15.08 4.11 0.45
CA GLN A 114 15.86 4.79 1.50
C GLN A 114 16.65 3.81 2.37
N ASN A 115 17.79 4.24 2.92
CA ASN A 115 18.60 3.44 3.84
C ASN A 115 19.05 4.25 5.08
N PRO A 116 18.63 3.85 6.30
CA PRO A 116 17.59 2.86 6.57
C PRO A 116 16.22 3.43 6.18
N PRO A 117 15.25 2.59 5.76
CA PRO A 117 13.87 3.03 5.71
C PRO A 117 13.44 3.31 7.15
N ALA A 118 13.27 4.57 7.53
CA ALA A 118 12.63 4.87 8.80
C ALA A 118 11.23 4.23 8.78
N GLU A 119 10.85 3.56 9.87
CA GLU A 119 9.53 2.93 10.02
C GLU A 119 8.38 3.89 9.64
N ASP A 120 8.57 5.18 9.88
CA ASP A 120 7.67 6.26 9.49
C ASP A 120 7.48 6.42 7.97
N HIS A 121 8.49 6.14 7.14
CA HIS A 121 8.36 6.28 5.69
C HIS A 121 7.43 5.23 5.08
N LEU A 122 7.49 3.99 5.56
CA LEU A 122 6.61 2.92 5.10
C LEU A 122 5.20 3.07 5.65
N ALA A 123 5.04 3.52 6.89
CA ALA A 123 3.73 3.86 7.45
C ALA A 123 3.06 5.01 6.69
N ASN A 124 3.81 6.05 6.32
CA ASN A 124 3.31 7.15 5.48
C ASN A 124 2.99 6.69 4.06
N ALA A 125 3.80 5.80 3.49
CA ALA A 125 3.53 5.23 2.17
C ALA A 125 2.26 4.38 2.18
N PHE A 126 2.07 3.58 3.22
CA PHE A 126 0.81 2.88 3.46
C PHE A 126 -0.35 3.87 3.57
N GLY A 127 -0.24 4.96 4.33
CA GLY A 127 -1.29 5.97 4.44
C GLY A 127 -1.70 6.55 3.07
N ALA A 128 -0.72 6.85 2.21
CA ALA A 128 -0.97 7.32 0.85
C ALA A 128 -1.66 6.26 -0.03
N VAL A 129 -1.20 5.01 0.03
CA VAL A 129 -1.76 3.90 -0.77
C VAL A 129 -3.15 3.51 -0.25
N ALA A 130 -3.30 3.29 1.05
CA ALA A 130 -4.55 2.91 1.71
C ALA A 130 -5.61 4.00 1.55
N GLY A 131 -5.25 5.27 1.80
CA GLY A 131 -6.12 6.42 1.62
C GLY A 131 -6.65 6.52 0.19
N TRP A 132 -5.84 6.20 -0.81
CA TRP A 132 -6.28 6.17 -2.20
C TRP A 132 -7.12 4.92 -2.54
N THR A 133 -6.77 3.72 -2.06
CA THR A 133 -7.59 2.51 -2.27
C THR A 133 -8.96 2.58 -1.60
N ALA A 134 -9.09 3.41 -0.57
CA ALA A 134 -10.34 3.74 0.09
C ALA A 134 -11.02 4.97 -0.51
N TYR A 135 -10.35 5.73 -1.39
CA TYR A 135 -10.97 6.88 -2.04
C TYR A 135 -11.96 6.42 -3.12
N PRO A 136 -13.23 6.85 -3.04
CA PRO A 136 -14.31 6.36 -3.88
C PRO A 136 -14.22 6.98 -5.27
N ARG A 137 -14.62 6.23 -6.31
CA ARG A 137 -14.70 6.78 -7.67
C ARG A 137 -15.89 7.72 -7.83
N SER A 138 -16.94 7.47 -7.05
CA SER A 138 -18.23 8.17 -7.12
C SER A 138 -18.44 9.20 -6.02
N GLY A 139 -17.58 9.22 -4.99
CA GLY A 139 -17.81 10.02 -3.77
C GLY A 139 -18.70 9.34 -2.73
N ALA A 140 -19.20 8.12 -2.97
CA ALA A 140 -20.11 7.42 -2.06
C ALA A 140 -19.41 6.95 -0.77
N GLU A 141 -20.04 7.20 0.38
CA GLU A 141 -19.54 6.79 1.70
C GLU A 141 -19.42 5.26 1.84
N ASP A 142 -20.33 4.51 1.21
CA ASP A 142 -20.30 3.04 1.21
C ASP A 142 -19.05 2.47 0.52
N GLU A 143 -18.57 3.13 -0.55
CA GLU A 143 -17.33 2.73 -1.23
C GLU A 143 -16.10 2.97 -0.35
N VAL A 144 -16.10 4.04 0.45
CA VAL A 144 -15.04 4.34 1.42
C VAL A 144 -15.00 3.27 2.51
N ALA A 145 -16.16 2.96 3.11
CA ALA A 145 -16.28 1.95 4.14
C ALA A 145 -15.85 0.57 3.63
N ALA A 146 -16.27 0.19 2.43
CA ALA A 146 -15.84 -1.06 1.78
C ALA A 146 -14.34 -1.08 1.50
N GLY A 147 -13.75 0.06 1.13
CA GLY A 147 -12.31 0.22 0.94
C GLY A 147 -11.53 -0.02 2.23
N PHE A 148 -11.93 0.62 3.33
CA PHE A 148 -11.28 0.43 4.62
C PHE A 148 -11.45 -0.98 5.16
N ALA A 149 -12.63 -1.57 5.05
CA ALA A 149 -12.87 -2.97 5.44
C ALA A 149 -11.97 -3.95 4.67
N ALA A 150 -11.73 -3.71 3.38
CA ALA A 150 -10.83 -4.52 2.58
C ALA A 150 -9.36 -4.40 3.03
N VAL A 151 -8.91 -3.20 3.38
CA VAL A 151 -7.55 -2.99 3.92
C VAL A 151 -7.41 -3.60 5.32
N ALA A 152 -8.45 -3.52 6.15
CA ALA A 152 -8.51 -4.18 7.46
C ALA A 152 -8.42 -5.72 7.33
N ALA A 153 -9.04 -6.30 6.30
CA ALA A 153 -8.87 -7.72 5.99
C ALA A 153 -7.42 -8.06 5.61
N LEU A 154 -6.77 -7.26 4.75
CA LEU A 154 -5.35 -7.46 4.41
C LEU A 154 -4.43 -7.37 5.63
N LEU A 155 -4.70 -6.45 6.56
CA LEU A 155 -3.98 -6.36 7.83
C LEU A 155 -4.08 -7.66 8.63
N ARG A 156 -5.29 -8.23 8.74
CA ARG A 156 -5.50 -9.52 9.42
C ARG A 156 -4.78 -10.67 8.71
N ASP A 157 -4.83 -10.70 7.38
CA ASP A 157 -4.18 -11.77 6.60
C ASP A 157 -2.65 -11.74 6.73
N ILE A 158 -2.04 -10.54 6.78
CA ILE A 158 -0.58 -10.38 6.79
C ILE A 158 0.00 -10.42 8.21
N PHE A 159 -0.66 -9.79 9.18
CA PHE A 159 -0.19 -9.71 10.56
C PHE A 159 -0.70 -10.84 11.45
N GLY A 160 -1.80 -11.49 11.06
CA GLY A 160 -2.45 -12.54 11.84
C GLY A 160 -3.24 -11.97 13.01
N ASP A 161 -3.46 -12.81 14.02
CA ASP A 161 -4.02 -12.40 15.30
C ASP A 161 -2.90 -11.93 16.25
N PRO A 162 -2.82 -10.61 16.56
CA PRO A 162 -1.80 -10.10 17.46
C PRO A 162 -2.04 -10.52 18.93
N PHE A 163 -3.19 -11.09 19.27
CA PHE A 163 -3.50 -11.61 20.60
C PHE A 163 -3.18 -13.09 20.75
N ALA A 164 -2.89 -13.80 19.64
CA ALA A 164 -2.47 -15.18 19.71
C ALA A 164 -1.16 -15.29 20.53
N PRO A 165 -1.06 -16.26 21.45
CA PRO A 165 0.19 -16.47 22.18
C PRO A 165 1.30 -16.80 21.17
N ILE A 166 2.46 -16.13 21.30
CA ILE A 166 3.65 -16.41 20.49
C ILE A 166 4.00 -17.89 20.72
N THR A 167 3.60 -18.73 19.78
CA THR A 167 4.00 -20.13 19.78
C THR A 167 5.39 -20.11 19.16
N CYS A 168 6.43 -20.17 20.00
CA CYS A 168 7.78 -20.43 19.50
C CYS A 168 7.75 -21.77 18.76
N LEU A 169 7.63 -21.75 17.45
CA LEU A 169 7.97 -22.91 16.64
C LEU A 169 9.51 -23.00 16.63
N PRO A 170 10.09 -24.18 16.89
CA PRO A 170 11.52 -24.36 16.81
C PRO A 170 11.98 -24.19 15.36
N GLU A 171 13.19 -23.63 15.22
CA GLU A 171 13.89 -23.31 13.96
C GLU A 171 13.90 -24.42 12.93
#